data_AF-A0A9N7VAJ3-F1
#
_entry.id   AF-A0A9N7VAJ3-F1
#
_cell.length_a   1.000
_cell.length_b   1.000
_cell.length_c   1.000
_cell.angle_alpha   90.00
_cell.angle_beta   90.00
_cell.angle_gamma   90.00
#
_symmetry.space_group_name_H-M   'P 1'
#
loop_
_entity.id
_entity.type
_entity.pdbx_description
1 polymer ?
#
loop_
_entity_poly.entity_id
_entity_poly.type
_entity_poly.pdbx_seq_one_letter_code
_entity_poly.pdbx_strand_id
1 'polypeptide(L)'
;MVVFCVLSSDPQILHGALSSDIQLTELTSGQILYQLETDAADPLSSLQFVNDSVFLAGCSKGNVYVADTRTSSAPQISPPPASSGKSALWWTDACGGPDPSSCRVIRLSSSGEAVVSDLRNPGGAVSRARLDVQTRCSSLEDVRLSWAPALDDCVAVSGFGGTVQIYNTCAWSTELQEVQPLFEHRGHVVSNRQSDLVTSHVWHPERPRTLLSAASDGSVHVWDWVDRSAWD
;
A
#
# COMPACT_ATOMS: atom_id res chain seq x y z
N MET A 1 0.54 8.60 11.27
CA MET A 1 -0.13 8.62 9.95
C MET A 1 -1.43 9.38 10.08
N VAL A 2 -1.83 10.11 9.02
CA VAL A 2 -3.08 10.89 8.98
C VAL A 2 -3.67 10.76 7.58
N VAL A 3 -4.98 10.52 7.50
CA VAL A 3 -5.74 10.35 6.26
C VAL A 3 -7.05 11.14 6.38
N PHE A 4 -7.39 11.90 5.35
CA PHE A 4 -8.66 12.62 5.29
C PHE A 4 -9.75 11.73 4.70
N CYS A 5 -10.93 11.71 5.33
CA CYS A 5 -12.11 11.12 4.70
C CYS A 5 -12.69 12.13 3.71
N VAL A 6 -12.30 12.00 2.43
CA VAL A 6 -12.82 12.87 1.35
C VAL A 6 -14.18 12.40 0.80
N LEU A 7 -14.68 11.27 1.31
CA LEU A 7 -15.95 10.65 0.91
C LEU A 7 -17.12 11.05 1.81
N SER A 8 -16.84 11.61 2.99
CA SER A 8 -17.85 12.07 3.95
C SER A 8 -18.27 13.51 3.66
N SER A 9 -19.54 13.84 3.95
CA SER A 9 -20.03 15.23 3.94
C SER A 9 -19.41 16.07 5.06
N ASP A 10 -19.07 15.44 6.18
CA ASP A 10 -18.44 16.08 7.33
C ASP A 10 -16.93 15.83 7.31
N PRO A 11 -16.10 16.87 7.51
CA PRO A 11 -14.65 16.74 7.42
C PRO A 11 -14.14 15.88 8.58
N GLN A 12 -13.65 14.68 8.26
CA GLN A 12 -13.15 13.72 9.23
C GLN A 12 -11.71 13.31 8.91
N ILE A 13 -10.94 13.03 9.96
CA ILE A 13 -9.56 12.56 9.86
C ILE A 13 -9.40 11.22 10.58
N LEU A 14 -8.79 10.27 9.91
CA LEU A 14 -8.34 9.01 10.48
C LEU A 14 -6.83 9.13 10.74
N HIS A 15 -6.41 8.86 11.97
CA HIS A 15 -5.02 9.07 12.36
C HIS A 15 -4.57 8.10 13.43
N GLY A 16 -3.26 7.86 13.48
CA GLY A 16 -2.60 6.94 14.41
C GLY A 16 -1.16 6.66 13.98
N ALA A 17 -0.29 6.31 14.92
CA ALA A 17 1.07 5.83 14.68
C ALA A 17 1.22 4.34 15.02
N LEU A 18 0.43 3.85 15.98
CA LEU A 18 0.39 2.47 16.45
C LEU A 18 -1.02 1.91 16.27
N SER A 19 -1.16 0.59 16.20
CA SER A 19 -2.50 -0.03 16.13
C SER A 19 -3.41 0.37 17.31
N SER A 20 -2.85 0.60 18.49
CA SER A 20 -3.58 0.98 19.71
C SER A 20 -4.03 2.44 19.78
N ASP A 21 -3.53 3.32 18.90
CA ASP A 21 -3.83 4.76 18.92
C ASP A 21 -4.63 5.25 17.70
N ILE A 22 -5.16 4.33 16.90
CA ILE A 22 -5.98 4.66 15.73
C ILE A 22 -7.31 5.28 16.18
N GLN A 23 -7.58 6.48 15.67
CA GLN A 23 -8.78 7.26 15.96
C GLN A 23 -9.34 7.92 14.70
N LEU A 24 -10.67 7.96 14.62
CA LEU A 24 -11.42 8.82 13.71
C LEU A 24 -11.88 10.05 14.48
N THR A 25 -11.58 11.23 13.96
CA THR A 25 -11.92 12.50 14.61
C THR A 25 -12.60 13.42 13.61
N GLU A 26 -13.69 14.05 14.05
CA GLU A 26 -14.30 15.13 13.28
C GLU A 26 -13.40 16.36 13.37
N LEU A 27 -12.98 16.87 12.21
CA LEU A 27 -11.94 17.89 12.10
C LEU A 27 -12.36 19.22 12.73
N THR A 28 -13.64 19.57 12.68
CA THR A 28 -14.14 20.88 13.12
C THR A 28 -14.34 20.93 14.64
N SER A 29 -14.99 19.93 15.23
CA SER A 29 -15.22 19.90 16.69
C SER A 29 -14.06 19.28 17.48
N GLY A 30 -13.21 18.49 16.82
CA GLY A 30 -12.22 17.64 17.50
C GLY A 30 -12.86 16.44 18.21
N GLN A 31 -14.14 16.16 17.98
CA GLN A 31 -14.81 15.02 18.59
C GLN A 31 -14.27 13.71 18.03
N ILE A 32 -13.90 12.79 18.93
CA ILE A 32 -13.55 11.42 18.57
C ILE A 32 -14.84 10.68 18.22
N LEU A 33 -14.94 10.24 16.98
CA LEU A 33 -16.09 9.51 16.44
C LEU A 33 -15.90 7.99 16.58
N TYR A 34 -14.65 7.53 16.48
CA TYR A 34 -14.29 6.12 16.58
C TYR A 34 -12.87 5.97 17.14
N GLN A 35 -12.64 4.91 17.89
CA GLN A 35 -11.32 4.49 18.34
C GLN A 35 -11.18 2.98 18.12
N LEU A 36 -10.06 2.57 17.53
CA LEU A 36 -9.79 1.15 17.32
C LEU A 36 -9.42 0.49 18.65
N GLU A 37 -10.24 -0.46 19.10
CA GLU A 37 -9.96 -1.24 20.29
C GLU A 37 -9.05 -2.43 19.95
N THR A 38 -7.81 -2.40 20.43
CA THR A 38 -6.87 -3.52 20.30
C THR A 38 -5.84 -3.51 21.43
N ASP A 39 -5.44 -4.69 21.89
CA ASP A 39 -4.38 -4.86 22.90
C ASP A 39 -2.96 -4.76 22.30
N ALA A 40 -2.85 -4.70 20.98
CA ALA A 40 -1.57 -4.63 20.28
C ALA A 40 -1.17 -3.16 20.02
N ALA A 41 0.14 -2.88 20.13
CA ALA A 41 0.73 -1.57 19.85
C ALA A 41 1.77 -1.68 18.72
N ASP A 42 1.38 -2.29 17.60
CA ASP A 42 2.26 -2.48 16.46
C ASP A 42 2.38 -1.18 15.64
N PRO A 43 3.59 -0.76 15.21
CA PRO A 43 3.74 0.41 14.35
C PRO A 43 3.02 0.24 13.02
N LEU A 44 2.29 1.27 12.61
CA LEU A 44 1.55 1.28 11.34
C LEU A 44 2.49 1.50 10.16
N SER A 45 2.30 0.72 9.09
CA SER A 45 2.91 0.90 7.77
C SER A 45 1.99 1.57 6.76
N SER A 46 0.68 1.51 6.99
CA SER A 46 -0.32 2.13 6.14
C SER A 46 -1.61 2.38 6.92
N LEU A 47 -2.33 3.41 6.49
CA LEU A 47 -3.65 3.75 7.00
C LEU A 47 -4.43 4.31 5.82
N GLN A 48 -5.66 3.85 5.59
CA GLN A 48 -6.49 4.33 4.49
C GLN A 48 -7.98 4.01 4.69
N PHE A 49 -8.83 4.84 4.10
CA PHE A 49 -10.23 4.50 3.90
C PHE A 49 -10.39 3.61 2.68
N VAL A 50 -11.17 2.55 2.83
CA VAL A 50 -11.62 1.72 1.69
C VAL A 50 -12.92 2.28 1.12
N ASN A 51 -13.81 2.79 2.00
CA ASN A 51 -15.00 3.55 1.65
C ASN A 51 -15.30 4.57 2.76
N ASP A 52 -16.48 5.18 2.75
CA ASP A 52 -16.91 6.21 3.72
C ASP A 52 -16.94 5.74 5.18
N SER A 53 -17.06 4.43 5.41
CA SER A 53 -17.34 3.83 6.71
C SER A 53 -16.33 2.76 7.11
N VAL A 54 -15.55 2.24 6.17
CA VAL A 54 -14.61 1.15 6.38
C VAL A 54 -13.21 1.63 6.11
N PHE A 55 -12.30 1.38 7.06
CA PHE A 55 -10.89 1.66 6.91
C PHE A 55 -10.04 0.41 7.07
N LEU A 56 -8.83 0.49 6.52
CA LEU A 56 -7.79 -0.51 6.64
C LEU A 56 -6.56 0.11 7.30
N ALA A 57 -6.00 -0.60 8.28
CA ALA A 57 -4.72 -0.27 8.89
C ALA A 57 -3.75 -1.45 8.75
N GLY A 58 -2.65 -1.24 8.03
CA GLY A 58 -1.58 -2.20 7.90
C GLY A 58 -0.47 -1.90 8.90
N CYS A 59 0.02 -2.93 9.58
CA CYS A 59 1.13 -2.83 10.52
C CYS A 59 2.43 -3.30 9.89
N SER A 60 3.54 -2.74 10.37
CA SER A 60 4.90 -3.11 9.99
C SER A 60 5.24 -4.58 10.22
N LYS A 61 4.59 -5.24 11.18
CA LYS A 61 4.72 -6.69 11.44
C LYS A 61 3.82 -7.55 10.54
N GLY A 62 3.07 -6.94 9.62
CA GLY A 62 2.22 -7.61 8.63
C GLY A 62 0.79 -7.92 9.08
N ASN A 63 0.44 -7.60 10.33
CA ASN A 63 -0.95 -7.59 10.77
C ASN A 63 -1.74 -6.54 9.96
N VAL A 64 -2.96 -6.86 9.58
CA VAL A 64 -3.90 -5.93 8.94
C VAL A 64 -5.20 -5.92 9.73
N TYR A 65 -5.66 -4.71 10.04
CA TYR A 65 -6.92 -4.44 10.70
C TYR A 65 -7.91 -3.88 9.68
N VAL A 66 -9.13 -4.39 9.71
CA VAL A 66 -10.27 -3.85 8.96
C VAL A 66 -11.37 -3.52 9.96
N ALA A 67 -11.86 -2.28 9.94
CA ALA A 67 -12.86 -1.81 10.87
C ALA A 67 -13.96 -1.03 10.15
N ASP A 68 -15.21 -1.25 10.58
CA ASP A 68 -16.39 -0.50 10.15
C ASP A 68 -16.77 0.49 11.27
N THR A 69 -16.60 1.77 10.99
CA THR A 69 -16.77 2.88 11.94
C THR A 69 -18.23 3.09 12.37
N ARG A 70 -19.18 2.50 11.64
CA ARG A 70 -20.62 2.54 11.99
C ARG A 70 -20.97 1.55 13.10
N THR A 71 -20.10 0.60 13.37
CA THR A 71 -20.34 -0.49 14.32
C THR A 71 -19.37 -0.39 15.49
N SER A 72 -19.83 -0.81 16.68
CA SER A 72 -18.95 -1.00 17.85
C SER A 72 -18.29 -2.39 17.86
N SER A 73 -18.27 -3.08 16.73
CA SER A 73 -17.69 -4.42 16.64
C SER A 73 -16.17 -4.34 16.70
N ALA A 74 -15.56 -5.37 17.31
CA ALA A 74 -14.11 -5.51 17.29
C ALA A 74 -13.61 -5.57 15.83
N PRO A 75 -12.44 -4.97 15.53
CA PRO A 75 -11.90 -4.99 14.18
C PRO A 75 -11.59 -6.42 13.73
N GLN A 76 -11.75 -6.68 12.44
CA GLN A 76 -11.25 -7.91 11.84
C GLN A 76 -9.74 -7.84 11.73
N ILE A 77 -9.05 -8.84 12.28
CA ILE A 77 -7.59 -8.91 12.29
C ILE A 77 -7.15 -10.05 11.38
N SER A 78 -6.25 -9.75 10.45
CA SER A 78 -5.57 -10.74 9.62
C SER A 78 -4.08 -10.77 9.95
N PRO A 79 -3.52 -11.93 10.35
CA PRO A 79 -2.09 -12.01 10.67
C PRO A 79 -1.23 -11.85 9.41
N PRO A 80 0.09 -11.61 9.57
CA PRO A 80 1.03 -11.64 8.46
C PRO A 80 0.90 -12.93 7.67
N PRO A 81 1.12 -12.90 6.34
CA PRO A 81 1.24 -14.13 5.56
C PRO A 81 2.30 -15.04 6.19
N ALA A 82 2.10 -16.35 6.11
CA ALA A 82 3.10 -17.33 6.51
C ALA A 82 4.35 -17.17 5.64
N SER A 83 5.27 -16.31 6.08
CA SER A 83 6.51 -16.00 5.37
C SER A 83 7.63 -16.92 5.84
N SER A 84 8.63 -17.11 4.98
CA SER A 84 9.84 -17.87 5.28
C SER A 84 10.85 -17.10 6.14
N GLY A 85 10.61 -15.81 6.45
CA GLY A 85 11.53 -14.93 7.17
C GLY A 85 10.93 -14.35 8.46
N LYS A 86 11.51 -14.69 9.61
CA LYS A 86 11.00 -14.35 10.96
C LYS A 86 11.01 -12.84 11.34
N SER A 87 11.35 -11.92 10.44
CA SER A 87 11.52 -10.49 10.78
C SER A 87 11.35 -9.53 9.59
N ALA A 88 10.43 -9.83 8.66
CA ALA A 88 10.16 -8.93 7.54
C ALA A 88 9.30 -7.72 7.98
N LEU A 89 9.64 -6.53 7.48
CA LEU A 89 8.73 -5.38 7.50
C LEU A 89 7.68 -5.55 6.41
N TRP A 90 6.47 -5.05 6.63
CA TRP A 90 5.35 -5.15 5.70
C TRP A 90 4.72 -3.80 5.41
N TRP A 91 4.40 -3.57 4.14
CA TRP A 91 3.59 -2.46 3.65
C TRP A 91 2.30 -3.01 3.06
N THR A 92 1.23 -2.25 3.18
CA THR A 92 -0.08 -2.66 2.70
C THR A 92 -0.69 -1.53 1.90
N ASP A 93 -1.40 -1.89 0.83
CA ASP A 93 -2.31 -0.97 0.16
C ASP A 93 -3.60 -1.67 -0.26
N ALA A 94 -4.68 -0.92 -0.46
CA ALA A 94 -5.97 -1.45 -0.86
C ALA A 94 -6.53 -0.66 -2.05
N CYS A 95 -7.13 -1.38 -2.99
CA CYS A 95 -7.87 -0.76 -4.07
C CYS A 95 -9.30 -0.51 -3.59
N GLY A 96 -9.72 0.77 -3.59
CA GLY A 96 -11.10 1.17 -3.35
C GLY A 96 -11.94 0.94 -4.61
N GLY A 97 -12.79 -0.08 -4.59
CA GLY A 97 -13.81 -0.31 -5.62
C GLY A 97 -15.17 0.26 -5.21
N PRO A 98 -16.10 0.49 -6.16
CA PRO A 98 -17.47 0.93 -5.84
C PRO A 98 -18.23 -0.09 -4.97
N ASP A 99 -17.80 -1.35 -4.96
CA ASP A 99 -18.30 -2.40 -4.06
C ASP A 99 -17.15 -2.94 -3.17
N PRO A 100 -17.34 -3.01 -1.83
CA PRO A 100 -16.43 -3.71 -0.91
C PRO A 100 -16.05 -5.13 -1.36
N SER A 101 -16.90 -5.84 -2.11
CA SER A 101 -16.64 -7.20 -2.61
C SER A 101 -15.57 -7.27 -3.71
N SER A 102 -15.27 -6.13 -4.35
CA SER A 102 -14.22 -5.98 -5.37
C SER A 102 -12.90 -5.45 -4.82
N CYS A 103 -12.89 -5.06 -3.54
CA CYS A 103 -11.73 -4.47 -2.90
C CYS A 103 -10.65 -5.52 -2.66
N ARG A 104 -9.45 -5.23 -3.15
CA ARG A 104 -8.27 -6.08 -3.02
C ARG A 104 -7.24 -5.40 -2.15
N VAL A 105 -6.57 -6.19 -1.35
CA VAL A 105 -5.50 -5.77 -0.45
C VAL A 105 -4.20 -6.37 -0.97
N ILE A 106 -3.18 -5.56 -1.18
CA ILE A 106 -1.83 -6.03 -1.45
C ILE A 106 -0.96 -5.80 -0.21
N ARG A 107 -0.19 -6.82 0.16
CA ARG A 107 0.83 -6.77 1.22
C ARG A 107 2.18 -7.07 0.61
N LEU A 108 3.16 -6.21 0.82
CA LEU A 108 4.53 -6.38 0.36
C LEU A 108 5.48 -6.48 1.55
N SER A 109 6.34 -7.48 1.54
CA SER A 109 7.37 -7.66 2.56
C SER A 109 8.70 -7.02 2.15
N SER A 110 9.56 -6.74 3.12
CA SER A 110 10.93 -6.26 2.90
C SER A 110 11.83 -7.27 2.18
N SER A 111 11.40 -8.53 2.04
CA SER A 111 12.10 -9.55 1.24
C SER A 111 11.59 -9.65 -0.20
N GLY A 112 10.66 -8.77 -0.61
CA GLY A 112 10.04 -8.78 -1.93
C GLY A 112 8.87 -9.75 -2.08
N GLU A 113 8.39 -10.38 -1.01
CA GLU A 113 7.19 -11.22 -1.09
C GLU A 113 5.94 -10.33 -1.13
N ALA A 114 5.18 -10.42 -2.21
CA ALA A 114 3.91 -9.74 -2.40
C ALA A 114 2.76 -10.74 -2.32
N VAL A 115 1.71 -10.40 -1.57
CA VAL A 115 0.49 -11.20 -1.42
C VAL A 115 -0.72 -10.32 -1.68
N VAL A 116 -1.55 -10.72 -2.63
CA VAL A 116 -2.86 -10.09 -2.87
C VAL A 116 -3.94 -10.94 -2.20
N SER A 117 -4.84 -10.28 -1.49
CA SER A 117 -5.99 -10.89 -0.81
C SER A 117 -7.28 -10.12 -1.06
N ASP A 118 -8.41 -10.77 -0.81
CA ASP A 118 -9.74 -10.15 -0.81
C ASP A 118 -9.96 -9.43 0.53
N LEU A 119 -10.56 -8.24 0.52
CA LEU A 119 -10.81 -7.47 1.76
C LEU A 119 -11.65 -8.22 2.79
N ARG A 120 -12.55 -9.11 2.37
CA ARG A 120 -13.39 -9.93 3.28
C ARG A 120 -12.58 -11.01 3.98
N ASN A 121 -11.48 -11.43 3.37
CA ASN A 121 -10.55 -12.38 3.96
C ASN A 121 -9.10 -11.95 3.70
N PRO A 122 -8.60 -10.86 4.34
CA PRO A 122 -7.27 -10.36 4.05
C PRO A 122 -6.17 -11.36 4.40
N GLY A 123 -6.45 -12.34 5.27
CA GLY A 123 -5.56 -13.45 5.59
C GLY A 123 -5.41 -14.51 4.48
N GLY A 124 -6.39 -14.63 3.59
CA GLY A 124 -6.37 -15.59 2.47
C GLY A 124 -5.69 -15.02 1.23
N ALA A 125 -4.64 -15.68 0.75
CA ALA A 125 -3.95 -15.27 -0.47
C ALA A 125 -4.78 -15.65 -1.72
N VAL A 126 -5.16 -14.64 -2.51
CA VAL A 126 -5.73 -14.81 -3.86
C VAL A 126 -4.61 -15.06 -4.86
N SER A 127 -3.52 -14.29 -4.77
CA SER A 127 -2.33 -14.50 -5.57
C SER A 127 -1.07 -14.05 -4.83
N ARG A 128 0.09 -14.55 -5.27
CA ARG A 128 1.40 -14.30 -4.67
C ARG A 128 2.45 -14.07 -5.74
N ALA A 129 3.43 -13.26 -5.40
CA ALA A 129 4.60 -13.03 -6.24
C ALA A 129 5.83 -12.69 -5.41
N ARG A 130 7.00 -12.96 -5.98
CA ARG A 130 8.28 -12.49 -5.48
C ARG A 130 8.79 -11.42 -6.44
N LEU A 131 8.83 -10.19 -5.96
CA LEU A 131 9.32 -9.04 -6.71
C LEU A 131 10.84 -9.03 -6.70
N ASP A 132 11.45 -8.76 -7.85
CA ASP A 132 12.89 -8.50 -7.95
C ASP A 132 13.22 -7.10 -7.43
N VAL A 133 13.25 -6.97 -6.11
CA VAL A 133 13.59 -5.74 -5.39
C VAL A 133 14.96 -5.86 -4.74
N GLN A 134 15.78 -4.82 -4.87
CA GLN A 134 17.06 -4.78 -4.18
C GLN A 134 16.83 -4.67 -2.67
N THR A 135 17.40 -5.60 -1.91
CA THR A 135 17.22 -5.66 -0.45
C THR A 135 18.11 -4.63 0.24
N ARG A 136 17.79 -3.34 0.08
CA ARG A 136 18.45 -2.21 0.78
C ARG A 136 17.52 -1.45 1.72
N CYS A 137 16.34 -1.99 2.02
CA CYS A 137 15.37 -1.32 2.87
C CYS A 137 15.79 -1.40 4.35
N SER A 138 16.08 -0.26 4.96
CA SER A 138 16.40 -0.16 6.39
C SER A 138 15.30 0.49 7.23
N SER A 139 14.38 1.24 6.61
CA SER A 139 13.29 1.94 7.31
C SER A 139 11.92 1.61 6.71
N LEU A 140 10.89 1.77 7.55
CA LEU A 140 9.48 1.66 7.16
C LEU A 140 9.06 2.77 6.19
N GLU A 141 9.66 3.95 6.29
CA GLU A 141 9.25 5.14 5.51
C GLU A 141 9.80 5.14 4.08
N ASP A 142 10.78 4.27 3.80
CA ASP A 142 11.49 4.26 2.52
C ASP A 142 10.60 3.72 1.40
N VAL A 143 9.77 2.70 1.70
CA VAL A 143 9.00 1.96 0.70
C VAL A 143 7.61 2.53 0.52
N ARG A 144 7.22 2.68 -0.75
CA ARG A 144 5.85 2.98 -1.14
C ARG A 144 5.28 1.86 -1.98
N LEU A 145 4.04 1.50 -1.67
CA LEU A 145 3.22 0.53 -2.35
C LEU A 145 1.89 1.21 -2.64
N SER A 146 1.45 1.23 -3.89
CA SER A 146 0.13 1.77 -4.21
C SER A 146 -0.53 1.08 -5.40
N TRP A 147 -1.83 0.82 -5.29
CA TRP A 147 -2.69 0.44 -6.42
C TRP A 147 -2.87 1.63 -7.36
N ALA A 148 -2.95 1.34 -8.66
CA ALA A 148 -3.32 2.33 -9.64
C ALA A 148 -4.83 2.65 -9.51
N PRO A 149 -5.22 3.94 -9.38
CA PRO A 149 -6.60 4.33 -9.16
C PRO A 149 -7.49 4.17 -10.39
N ALA A 150 -6.92 4.23 -11.60
CA ALA A 150 -7.64 4.20 -12.87
C ALA A 150 -7.19 3.04 -13.78
N LEU A 151 -6.40 2.11 -13.26
CA LEU A 151 -5.92 0.96 -14.02
C LEU A 151 -6.05 -0.31 -13.17
N ASP A 152 -6.89 -1.22 -13.64
CA ASP A 152 -7.13 -2.46 -12.94
C ASP A 152 -5.84 -3.28 -12.81
N ASP A 153 -5.74 -3.99 -11.69
CA ASP A 153 -4.73 -5.00 -11.42
C ASP A 153 -3.28 -4.50 -11.34
N CYS A 154 -3.06 -3.19 -11.47
CA CYS A 154 -1.73 -2.60 -11.49
C CYS A 154 -1.33 -2.01 -10.14
N VAL A 155 -0.09 -2.29 -9.72
CA VAL A 155 0.51 -1.75 -8.50
C VAL A 155 1.87 -1.15 -8.80
N ALA A 156 2.20 -0.05 -8.12
CA ALA A 156 3.51 0.55 -8.14
C ALA A 156 4.24 0.30 -6.82
N VAL A 157 5.55 0.05 -6.94
CA VAL A 157 6.47 -0.18 -5.83
C VAL A 157 7.69 0.72 -6.01
N SER A 158 8.10 1.40 -4.94
CA SER A 158 9.33 2.19 -4.91
C SER A 158 9.98 2.14 -3.53
N GLY A 159 11.20 2.64 -3.40
CA GLY A 159 11.90 2.76 -2.10
C GLY A 159 12.93 1.69 -1.79
N PHE A 160 12.92 0.58 -2.54
CA PHE A 160 14.01 -0.42 -2.48
C PHE A 160 15.28 0.04 -3.21
N GLY A 161 15.20 1.14 -3.97
CA GLY A 161 16.28 1.71 -4.76
C GLY A 161 15.83 2.99 -5.48
N GLY A 162 16.57 3.37 -6.53
CA GLY A 162 16.29 4.57 -7.34
C GLY A 162 15.24 4.37 -8.43
N THR A 163 14.41 3.33 -8.31
CA THR A 163 13.48 2.93 -9.37
C THR A 163 12.05 2.87 -8.87
N VAL A 164 11.10 3.11 -9.79
CA VAL A 164 9.68 2.83 -9.59
C VAL A 164 9.33 1.66 -10.49
N GLN A 165 8.86 0.57 -9.90
CA GLN A 165 8.48 -0.65 -10.61
C GLN A 165 6.96 -0.77 -10.62
N ILE A 166 6.39 -1.09 -11.78
CA ILE A 166 4.96 -1.32 -11.97
C ILE A 166 4.75 -2.80 -12.26
N TYR A 167 3.83 -3.43 -11.56
CA TYR A 167 3.49 -4.84 -11.72
C TYR A 167 2.01 -5.01 -12.06
N ASN A 168 1.71 -6.02 -12.89
CA ASN A 168 0.36 -6.49 -13.14
C ASN A 168 0.09 -7.74 -12.27
N THR A 169 -0.89 -7.63 -11.37
CA THR A 169 -1.27 -8.67 -10.42
C THR A 169 -2.18 -9.75 -11.00
N CYS A 170 -2.82 -9.52 -12.16
CA CYS A 170 -3.63 -10.54 -12.84
C CYS A 170 -2.82 -11.73 -13.34
N ALA A 171 -1.54 -11.52 -13.63
CA ALA A 171 -0.65 -12.57 -14.10
C ALA A 171 -0.12 -13.45 -12.95
N TRP A 172 -0.43 -13.13 -11.69
CA TRP A 172 0.10 -13.84 -10.53
C TRP A 172 -0.74 -15.09 -10.24
N SER A 173 -0.08 -16.15 -9.76
CA SER A 173 -0.74 -17.39 -9.35
C SER A 173 -0.89 -17.47 -7.83
N THR A 174 -1.55 -18.52 -7.34
CA THR A 174 -1.61 -18.80 -5.90
C THR A 174 -0.26 -19.26 -5.33
N GLU A 175 0.63 -19.77 -6.18
CA GLU A 175 1.97 -20.20 -5.82
C GLU A 175 2.97 -19.03 -5.87
N LEU A 176 3.96 -19.06 -4.98
CA LEU A 176 4.98 -18.01 -4.94
C LEU A 176 5.94 -18.16 -6.12
N GLN A 177 5.90 -17.19 -7.05
CA GLN A 177 6.74 -17.15 -8.24
C GLN A 177 7.47 -15.80 -8.36
N GLU A 178 8.69 -15.82 -8.88
CA GLU A 178 9.40 -14.59 -9.28
C GLU A 178 8.74 -13.94 -10.50
N VAL A 179 8.42 -12.65 -10.38
CA VAL A 179 7.75 -11.89 -11.45
C VAL A 179 8.58 -10.68 -11.85
N GLN A 180 8.57 -10.39 -13.15
CA GLN A 180 9.20 -9.21 -13.69
C GLN A 180 8.20 -8.03 -13.69
N PRO A 181 8.68 -6.79 -13.49
CA PRO A 181 7.82 -5.63 -13.60
C PRO A 181 7.35 -5.46 -15.05
N LEU A 182 6.11 -5.02 -15.21
CA LEU A 182 5.54 -4.58 -16.49
C LEU A 182 6.30 -3.36 -17.03
N PHE A 183 6.71 -2.47 -16.12
CA PHE A 183 7.48 -1.28 -16.43
C PHE A 183 8.40 -0.91 -15.27
N GLU A 184 9.55 -0.33 -15.58
CA GLU A 184 10.49 0.19 -14.58
C GLU A 184 10.97 1.59 -14.98
N HIS A 185 10.69 2.58 -14.13
CA HIS A 185 11.24 3.93 -14.26
C HIS A 185 12.60 4.02 -13.58
N ARG A 186 13.65 4.31 -14.36
CA ARG A 186 15.05 4.45 -13.89
C ARG A 186 15.55 5.89 -13.89
N GLY A 187 14.66 6.88 -14.03
CA GLY A 187 15.05 8.29 -14.18
C GLY A 187 15.87 8.86 -13.02
N HIS A 188 15.70 8.34 -11.80
CA HIS A 188 16.45 8.79 -10.61
C HIS A 188 17.82 8.08 -10.45
N VAL A 189 18.15 7.12 -11.33
CA VAL A 189 19.44 6.39 -11.32
C VAL A 189 20.50 7.09 -12.18
N VAL A 190 20.14 8.18 -12.86
CA VAL A 190 21.01 8.87 -13.83
C VAL A 190 22.14 9.63 -13.13
N SER A 191 21.90 10.14 -11.93
CA SER A 191 22.95 10.56 -11.01
C SER A 191 23.71 9.31 -10.59
N ASN A 192 24.99 9.20 -10.96
CA ASN A 192 25.88 8.05 -10.71
C ASN A 192 26.21 7.83 -9.20
N ARG A 193 25.25 8.13 -8.31
CA ARG A 193 25.29 7.92 -6.88
C ARG A 193 24.47 6.66 -6.59
N GLN A 194 25.15 5.59 -6.20
CA GLN A 194 24.55 4.31 -5.81
C GLN A 194 23.64 4.37 -4.55
N SER A 195 23.17 5.57 -4.19
CA SER A 195 22.42 5.92 -2.98
C SER A 195 21.09 6.62 -3.25
N ASP A 196 20.76 6.92 -4.50
CA ASP A 196 19.55 7.68 -4.80
C ASP A 196 18.33 6.75 -4.69
N LEU A 197 17.47 7.06 -3.72
CA LEU A 197 16.32 6.27 -3.30
C LEU A 197 15.07 7.03 -3.69
N VAL A 198 14.11 6.35 -4.34
CA VAL A 198 12.79 6.94 -4.55
C VAL A 198 12.06 6.95 -3.21
N THR A 199 11.85 8.13 -2.65
CA THR A 199 11.23 8.33 -1.34
C THR A 199 9.71 8.38 -1.42
N SER A 200 9.16 8.70 -2.60
CA SER A 200 7.71 8.76 -2.81
C SER A 200 7.34 8.56 -4.27
N HIS A 201 6.16 7.97 -4.48
CA HIS A 201 5.46 8.04 -5.75
C HIS A 201 3.96 8.23 -5.52
N VAL A 202 3.28 8.77 -6.51
CA VAL A 202 1.81 8.86 -6.53
C VAL A 202 1.31 8.72 -7.96
N TRP A 203 0.23 7.97 -8.12
CA TRP A 203 -0.49 7.86 -9.39
C TRP A 203 -1.28 9.12 -9.69
N HIS A 204 -1.37 9.49 -10.97
CA HIS A 204 -2.35 10.49 -11.37
C HIS A 204 -3.77 9.89 -11.25
N PRO A 205 -4.74 10.59 -10.64
CA PRO A 205 -6.06 10.04 -10.36
C PRO A 205 -6.84 9.68 -11.65
N GLU A 206 -6.71 10.49 -12.69
CA GLU A 206 -7.49 10.33 -13.94
C GLU A 206 -6.66 9.84 -15.14
N ARG A 207 -5.33 9.77 -15.03
CA ARG A 207 -4.45 9.40 -16.14
C ARG A 207 -3.80 8.07 -15.78
N PRO A 208 -4.33 6.94 -16.26
CA PRO A 208 -4.04 5.61 -15.74
C PRO A 208 -2.57 5.18 -15.86
N ARG A 209 -1.79 5.85 -16.72
CA ARG A 209 -0.38 5.54 -16.96
C ARG A 209 0.57 6.67 -16.57
N THR A 210 0.09 7.65 -15.80
CA THR A 210 0.91 8.78 -15.36
C THR A 210 1.25 8.64 -13.88
N LEU A 211 2.53 8.79 -13.54
CA LEU A 211 2.99 8.85 -12.15
C LEU A 211 3.85 10.09 -11.90
N LEU A 212 3.84 10.53 -10.65
CA LEU A 212 4.82 11.45 -10.09
C LEU A 212 5.73 10.65 -9.15
N SER A 213 7.05 10.86 -9.23
CA SER A 213 8.02 10.25 -8.31
C SER A 213 9.03 11.27 -7.81
N ALA A 214 9.41 11.15 -6.54
CA ALA A 214 10.41 11.98 -5.88
C ALA A 214 11.53 11.12 -5.29
N ALA A 215 12.76 11.62 -5.31
CA ALA A 215 13.93 10.89 -4.83
C ALA A 215 14.80 11.69 -3.85
N SER A 216 15.70 10.99 -3.15
CA SER A 216 16.60 11.56 -2.14
C SER A 216 17.64 12.53 -2.69
N ASP A 217 17.83 12.57 -4.01
CA ASP A 217 18.64 13.56 -4.72
C ASP A 217 17.94 14.93 -4.89
N GLY A 218 16.68 15.03 -4.44
CA GLY A 218 15.85 16.22 -4.56
C GLY A 218 15.13 16.36 -5.91
N SER A 219 15.26 15.38 -6.81
CA SER A 219 14.57 15.38 -8.09
C SER A 219 13.10 14.98 -7.95
N VAL A 220 12.27 15.54 -8.83
CA VAL A 220 10.85 15.20 -8.98
C VAL A 220 10.57 14.98 -10.45
N HIS A 221 10.02 13.81 -10.80
CA HIS A 221 9.70 13.43 -12.17
C HIS A 221 8.20 13.20 -12.34
N VAL A 222 7.65 13.73 -13.43
CA VAL A 222 6.33 13.35 -13.96
C VAL A 222 6.57 12.57 -15.24
N TRP A 223 5.98 11.39 -15.35
CA TRP A 223 6.22 10.51 -16.49
C TRP A 223 5.00 9.68 -16.83
N ASP A 224 4.90 9.35 -18.11
CA ASP A 224 3.96 8.36 -18.63
C ASP A 224 4.72 7.08 -18.93
N TRP A 225 4.06 5.93 -18.76
CA TRP A 225 4.58 4.64 -19.20
C TRP A 225 3.67 4.00 -20.24
N VAL A 226 4.23 3.03 -20.97
CA VAL A 226 3.46 2.26 -21.94
C VAL A 226 3.67 0.79 -21.66
N ASP A 227 2.58 0.04 -21.69
CA ASP A 227 2.61 -1.41 -21.60
C ASP A 227 3.16 -1.97 -22.91
N ARG A 228 4.36 -2.55 -22.85
CA ARG A 228 5.01 -3.14 -24.03
C ARG A 228 4.41 -4.48 -24.43
N SER A 229 3.64 -5.14 -23.55
CA SER A 229 2.95 -6.39 -23.86
C SER A 229 1.70 -6.19 -24.72
N ALA A 230 1.22 -4.95 -24.87
CA ALA A 230 0.09 -4.61 -25.73
C ALA A 230 0.46 -4.45 -27.23
N TRP A 231 1.72 -4.73 -27.60
CA TRP A 231 2.23 -4.63 -28.97
C TRP A 231 2.75 -5.96 -29.55
N ASP A 232 2.63 -7.04 -28.80
CA ASP A 232 2.85 -8.43 -29.27
C ASP A 232 1.51 -9.13 -29.53
#